data_AF-A0A239HFC6-F1
#
_entry.id   AF-A0A239HFC6-F1
#
_cell.length_a   1.000
_cell.length_b   1.000
_cell.length_c   1.000
_cell.angle_alpha   90.00
_cell.angle_beta   90.00
_cell.angle_gamma   90.00
#
_symmetry.space_group_name_H-M   'P 1'
#
loop_
_entity.id
_entity.type
_entity.pdbx_description
1 polymer ?
#
loop_
_entity_poly.entity_id
_entity_poly.type
_entity_poly.pdbx_seq_one_letter_code
_entity_poly.pdbx_strand_id
1 'polypeptide(L)'
;MKKIFILAVTLFSVLLFNITVSADEIIPKTNISNANIFPYEGRDDTEYFIIYNDSSKEIIDEDYIGLFINGSIIKNANIIIEDNKCLLPIKLISENLDATVSWDAQTNKVMVHDGEKTIELFVDRVTAKINNSEIVLDTAPTVINARTYLSLSSITEILGVHVEYFDGKDDTKTHIVKRMPHVMISRYTNGVNELSEVEAIELLKEQLIIAFNLKFGEFIPLFQLEDSGNYDEKESLRYIISNLKVSSENDRYYVIPVVFDFWIDKYTGDVYVFYNGINMVIKSFNLYDENALSFAG
;
A
#
# COMPACT_ATOMS: atom_id res chain seq x y z
N MET A 1 31.67 -71.41 20.39
CA MET A 1 31.48 -70.42 19.31
C MET A 1 31.09 -69.09 19.93
N LYS A 2 32.03 -68.15 20.09
CA LYS A 2 31.76 -66.79 20.58
C LYS A 2 31.51 -65.90 19.37
N LYS A 3 30.31 -65.29 19.27
CA LYS A 3 30.00 -64.29 18.24
C LYS A 3 30.56 -62.94 18.69
N ILE A 4 31.43 -62.36 17.87
CA ILE A 4 31.95 -61.00 17.97
C ILE A 4 30.90 -60.07 17.36
N PHE A 5 30.40 -59.11 18.13
CA PHE A 5 29.60 -58.00 17.61
C PHE A 5 30.57 -56.91 17.15
N ILE A 6 30.62 -56.66 15.84
CA ILE A 6 31.29 -55.51 15.25
C ILE A 6 30.29 -54.36 15.27
N LEU A 7 30.58 -53.33 16.07
CA LEU A 7 29.81 -52.09 16.10
C LEU A 7 30.27 -51.23 14.90
N ALA A 8 29.46 -51.17 13.84
CA ALA A 8 29.70 -50.24 12.75
C ALA A 8 29.20 -48.85 13.17
N VAL A 9 30.14 -47.92 13.37
CA VAL A 9 29.83 -46.49 13.56
C VAL A 9 29.90 -45.83 12.19
N THR A 10 28.75 -45.53 11.59
CA THR A 10 28.64 -44.70 10.39
C THR A 10 28.72 -43.22 10.81
N LEU A 11 29.83 -42.56 10.47
CA LEU A 11 29.94 -41.11 10.57
C LEU A 11 29.01 -40.46 9.53
N PHE A 12 27.97 -39.77 10.00
CA PHE A 12 27.16 -38.89 9.16
C PHE A 12 27.84 -37.52 9.13
N SER A 13 28.52 -37.17 8.03
CA SER A 13 29.08 -35.83 7.86
C SER A 13 27.93 -34.86 7.55
N VAL A 14 27.59 -33.99 8.50
CA VAL A 14 26.69 -32.87 8.26
C VAL A 14 27.48 -31.82 7.47
N LEU A 15 27.19 -31.72 6.17
CA LEU A 15 27.66 -30.61 5.36
C LEU A 15 26.86 -29.36 5.78
N LEU A 16 27.47 -28.48 6.56
CA LEU A 16 26.90 -27.17 6.87
C LEU A 16 26.98 -26.30 5.62
N PHE A 17 25.85 -26.19 4.90
CA PHE A 17 25.65 -25.08 3.99
C PHE A 17 25.51 -23.81 4.82
N ASN A 18 26.51 -22.93 4.77
CA ASN A 18 26.35 -21.56 5.20
C ASN A 18 25.44 -20.86 4.19
N ILE A 19 24.13 -20.93 4.41
CA ILE A 19 23.20 -20.01 3.75
C ILE A 19 23.40 -18.68 4.46
N THR A 20 24.04 -17.74 3.78
CA THR A 20 23.96 -16.34 4.17
C THR A 20 22.52 -15.91 3.91
N VAL A 21 21.69 -15.92 4.95
CA VAL A 21 20.38 -15.25 4.92
C VAL A 21 20.72 -13.77 4.72
N SER A 22 20.51 -13.26 3.51
CA SER A 22 20.34 -11.82 3.28
C SER A 22 19.31 -11.38 4.30
N ALA A 23 19.60 -10.37 5.11
CA ALA A 23 18.57 -9.78 5.95
C ALA A 23 17.45 -9.35 5.01
N ASP A 24 16.30 -10.04 5.05
CA ASP A 24 15.15 -9.65 4.24
C ASP A 24 14.87 -8.19 4.56
N GLU A 25 14.97 -7.34 3.54
CA GLU A 25 14.75 -5.92 3.73
C GLU A 25 13.29 -5.74 4.12
N ILE A 26 13.07 -5.26 5.34
CA ILE A 26 11.73 -5.18 5.91
C ILE A 26 11.03 -4.01 5.26
N ILE A 27 10.09 -4.33 4.37
CA ILE A 27 9.19 -3.32 3.83
C ILE A 27 8.34 -2.74 4.98
N PRO A 28 8.35 -1.41 5.19
CA PRO A 28 7.58 -0.79 6.25
C PRO A 28 6.08 -1.09 6.12
N LYS A 29 5.40 -1.21 7.26
CA LYS A 29 3.94 -1.24 7.31
C LYS A 29 3.38 0.11 6.87
N THR A 30 2.22 0.07 6.24
CA THR A 30 1.52 1.28 5.81
C THR A 30 0.79 1.96 6.96
N ASN A 31 0.55 3.27 6.81
CA ASN A 31 -0.24 4.05 7.77
C ASN A 31 -1.75 4.06 7.47
N ILE A 32 -2.23 3.12 6.64
CA ILE A 32 -3.62 3.10 6.20
C ILE A 32 -4.56 2.51 7.28
N SER A 33 -3.99 1.85 8.30
CA SER A 33 -4.73 1.21 9.39
C SER A 33 -5.45 2.23 10.27
N ASN A 34 -6.75 2.41 10.05
CA ASN A 34 -7.64 3.37 10.71
C ASN A 34 -7.77 4.75 10.03
N ALA A 35 -7.47 4.84 8.74
CA ALA A 35 -7.84 6.02 7.96
C ALA A 35 -9.37 6.10 7.78
N ASN A 36 -9.95 7.27 8.09
CA ASN A 36 -11.33 7.61 7.75
C ASN A 36 -11.33 8.73 6.72
N ILE A 37 -11.96 8.49 5.58
CA ILE A 37 -11.93 9.36 4.41
C ILE A 37 -13.36 9.71 4.02
N PHE A 38 -13.63 10.99 3.72
CA PHE A 38 -14.97 11.52 3.49
C PHE A 38 -15.96 11.18 4.63
N PRO A 39 -15.59 11.32 5.91
CA PRO A 39 -16.54 11.12 6.99
C PRO A 39 -17.60 12.22 6.99
N TYR A 40 -18.82 11.86 7.34
CA TYR A 40 -19.96 12.77 7.45
C TYR A 40 -20.09 13.35 8.88
N GLU A 41 -19.96 14.67 9.03
CA GLU A 41 -20.15 15.41 10.29
C GLU A 41 -21.44 16.26 10.30
N GLY A 42 -22.59 15.70 9.87
CA GLY A 42 -23.88 16.36 10.08
C GLY A 42 -24.19 17.54 9.14
N ARG A 43 -25.06 18.46 9.60
CA ARG A 43 -26.05 19.25 8.79
C ARG A 43 -25.60 20.03 7.55
N ASP A 44 -24.32 20.29 7.32
CA ASP A 44 -23.83 20.92 6.09
C ASP A 44 -23.03 19.89 5.28
N ASP A 45 -23.62 19.42 4.18
CA ASP A 45 -23.18 18.30 3.34
C ASP A 45 -21.87 18.56 2.55
N THR A 46 -21.15 19.65 2.83
CA THR A 46 -20.08 20.17 1.95
C THR A 46 -18.66 19.97 2.48
N GLU A 47 -18.47 19.53 3.72
CA GLU A 47 -17.13 19.40 4.31
C GLU A 47 -16.67 17.94 4.37
N TYR A 48 -15.92 17.53 3.36
CA TYR A 48 -15.22 16.24 3.38
C TYR A 48 -13.83 16.42 4.01
N PHE A 49 -13.34 15.37 4.67
CA PHE A 49 -12.02 15.40 5.30
C PHE A 49 -11.40 14.01 5.40
N ILE A 50 -10.14 13.95 5.81
CA ILE A 50 -9.43 12.73 6.17
C ILE A 50 -9.09 12.83 7.65
N ILE A 51 -9.44 11.81 8.43
CA ILE A 51 -8.88 11.57 9.76
C ILE A 51 -7.79 10.52 9.61
N TYR A 52 -6.55 10.93 9.92
CA TYR A 52 -5.40 10.04 9.92
C TYR A 52 -5.27 9.27 11.24
N ASN A 53 -4.38 8.28 11.27
CA ASN A 53 -4.10 7.47 12.45
C ASN A 53 -3.65 8.30 13.67
N ASP A 54 -2.98 9.43 13.45
CA ASP A 54 -2.57 10.36 14.51
C ASP A 54 -3.70 11.30 14.96
N SER A 55 -4.95 11.04 14.53
CA SER A 55 -6.14 11.86 14.76
C SER A 55 -6.10 13.26 14.14
N SER A 56 -5.08 13.57 13.32
CA SER A 56 -5.08 14.82 12.55
C SER A 56 -6.19 14.79 11.49
N LYS A 57 -6.76 15.97 11.23
CA LYS A 57 -7.83 16.21 10.26
C LYS A 57 -7.27 17.04 9.10
N GLU A 58 -7.50 16.59 7.87
CA GLU A 58 -7.17 17.33 6.65
C GLU A 58 -8.44 17.51 5.82
N ILE A 59 -8.72 18.74 5.42
CA ILE A 59 -9.92 19.08 4.65
C ILE A 59 -9.73 18.63 3.21
N ILE A 60 -10.77 18.03 2.64
CA ILE A 60 -10.88 17.69 1.23
C ILE A 60 -11.81 18.74 0.60
N ASP A 61 -11.22 19.69 -0.12
CA ASP A 61 -11.95 20.66 -0.95
C ASP A 61 -12.10 20.14 -2.39
N GLU A 62 -12.59 21.00 -3.30
CA GLU A 62 -12.85 20.64 -4.70
C GLU A 62 -11.59 20.33 -5.51
N ASP A 63 -10.45 20.92 -5.12
CA ASP A 63 -9.16 20.78 -5.80
C ASP A 63 -8.24 19.75 -5.13
N TYR A 64 -8.71 19.11 -4.04
CA TYR A 64 -7.93 18.15 -3.28
C TYR A 64 -7.54 16.94 -4.12
N ILE A 65 -6.25 16.62 -4.13
CA ILE A 65 -5.71 15.40 -4.72
C ILE A 65 -4.94 14.65 -3.63
N GLY A 66 -5.38 13.43 -3.34
CA GLY A 66 -4.70 12.55 -2.39
C GLY A 66 -3.33 12.12 -2.90
N LEU A 67 -2.42 11.83 -1.97
CA LEU A 67 -1.11 11.26 -2.29
C LEU A 67 -0.91 9.98 -1.50
N PHE A 68 -0.55 8.92 -2.22
CA PHE A 68 -0.11 7.67 -1.63
C PHE A 68 1.33 7.40 -2.03
N ILE A 69 2.18 7.07 -1.05
CA ILE A 69 3.56 6.64 -1.29
C ILE A 69 3.74 5.27 -0.65
N ASN A 70 4.11 4.27 -1.46
CA ASN A 70 4.26 2.88 -1.04
C ASN A 70 3.02 2.36 -0.28
N GLY A 71 1.82 2.76 -0.72
CA GLY A 71 0.52 2.46 -0.12
C GLY A 71 0.14 3.25 1.15
N SER A 72 1.05 4.04 1.71
CA SER A 72 0.73 4.94 2.83
C SER A 72 0.10 6.23 2.32
N ILE A 73 -0.95 6.70 2.99
CA ILE A 73 -1.57 7.99 2.71
C ILE A 73 -0.73 9.13 3.29
N ILE A 74 -0.41 10.12 2.48
CA ILE A 74 0.47 11.23 2.86
C ILE A 74 -0.37 12.47 3.14
N LYS A 75 -0.19 13.02 4.35
CA LYS A 75 -0.85 14.26 4.78
C LYS A 75 -0.20 15.50 4.18
N ASN A 76 -0.98 16.55 3.98
CA ASN A 76 -0.58 17.87 3.50
C ASN A 76 0.23 17.80 2.20
N ALA A 77 -0.20 16.93 1.27
CA ALA A 77 0.47 16.70 0.01
C ALA A 77 0.55 17.97 -0.84
N ASN A 78 -0.51 18.80 -0.78
CA ASN A 78 -0.65 20.07 -1.52
C ASN A 78 -0.26 19.92 -2.99
N ILE A 79 -0.79 18.88 -3.65
CA ILE A 79 -0.58 18.66 -5.08
C ILE A 79 -1.31 19.77 -5.85
N ILE A 80 -0.67 20.28 -6.90
CA ILE A 80 -1.21 21.36 -7.73
C ILE A 80 -1.36 20.85 -9.15
N ILE A 81 -2.50 21.13 -9.78
CA ILE A 81 -2.66 21.00 -11.23
C ILE A 81 -2.48 22.37 -11.85
N GLU A 82 -1.43 22.56 -12.64
CA GLU A 82 -1.16 23.80 -13.37
C GLU A 82 -0.79 23.45 -14.81
N ASP A 83 -1.41 24.12 -15.79
CA ASP A 83 -1.18 23.88 -17.23
C ASP A 83 -1.27 22.39 -17.64
N ASN A 84 -2.26 21.68 -17.11
CA ASN A 84 -2.46 20.23 -17.27
C ASN A 84 -1.30 19.36 -16.75
N LYS A 85 -0.45 19.89 -15.86
CA LYS A 85 0.62 19.15 -15.20
C LYS A 85 0.32 18.99 -13.73
N CYS A 86 0.54 17.78 -13.23
CA CYS A 86 0.50 17.49 -11.81
C CYS A 86 1.86 17.84 -11.19
N LEU A 87 1.86 18.81 -10.28
CA LEU A 87 3.04 19.32 -9.60
C LEU A 87 3.03 18.84 -8.14
N LEU A 88 4.15 18.30 -7.67
CA LEU A 88 4.27 17.77 -6.31
C LEU A 88 5.49 18.36 -5.59
N PRO A 89 5.42 18.55 -4.26
CA PRO A 89 6.56 19.05 -3.49
C PRO A 89 7.69 18.01 -3.47
N ILE A 90 8.82 18.28 -4.11
CA ILE A 90 9.92 17.31 -4.23
C ILE A 90 10.43 16.86 -2.86
N LYS A 91 10.53 17.79 -1.91
CA LYS A 91 10.95 17.47 -0.55
C LYS A 91 10.08 16.40 0.11
N LEU A 92 8.75 16.56 0.00
CA LEU A 92 7.79 15.64 0.60
C LEU A 92 7.93 14.24 -0.01
N ILE A 93 8.02 14.15 -1.35
CA ILE A 93 8.15 12.87 -2.03
C ILE A 93 9.46 12.19 -1.67
N SER A 94 10.58 12.92 -1.74
CA SER A 94 11.91 12.38 -1.44
C SER A 94 12.03 11.90 0.00
N GLU A 95 11.57 12.68 0.99
CA GLU A 95 11.66 12.29 2.41
C GLU A 95 10.82 11.05 2.74
N ASN A 96 9.66 10.86 2.09
CA ASN A 96 8.84 9.64 2.25
C ASN A 96 9.42 8.43 1.50
N LEU A 97 10.45 8.64 0.68
CA LEU A 97 11.20 7.59 -0.01
C LEU A 97 12.60 7.41 0.58
N ASP A 98 12.77 7.79 1.85
CA ASP A 98 14.01 7.68 2.64
C ASP A 98 15.20 8.49 2.11
N ALA A 99 14.96 9.45 1.21
CA ALA A 99 15.98 10.38 0.73
C ALA A 99 16.05 11.63 1.62
N THR A 100 17.22 12.24 1.71
CA THR A 100 17.41 13.51 2.43
C THR A 100 17.37 14.68 1.47
N VAL A 101 16.81 15.81 1.90
CA VAL A 101 16.68 17.00 1.06
C VAL A 101 17.22 18.23 1.77
N SER A 102 18.07 18.99 1.07
CA SER A 102 18.61 20.26 1.54
C SER A 102 18.37 21.36 0.52
N TRP A 103 18.37 22.60 1.00
CA TRP A 103 18.21 23.80 0.19
C TRP A 103 19.46 24.66 0.28
N ASP A 104 20.03 25.01 -0.87
CA ASP A 104 21.09 25.99 -0.98
C ASP A 104 20.50 27.32 -1.47
N ALA A 105 20.39 28.28 -0.55
CA ALA A 105 19.87 29.61 -0.83
C ALA A 105 20.82 30.49 -1.65
N GLN A 106 22.13 30.19 -1.69
CA GLN A 106 23.08 30.97 -2.48
C GLN A 106 22.92 30.67 -3.97
N THR A 107 22.59 29.43 -4.30
CA THR A 107 22.47 28.95 -5.69
C THR A 107 21.03 28.67 -6.11
N ASN A 108 20.05 28.91 -5.24
CA ASN A 108 18.63 28.59 -5.43
C ASN A 108 18.42 27.15 -5.91
N LYS A 109 18.99 26.21 -5.16
CA LYS A 109 19.08 24.81 -5.55
C LYS A 109 18.57 23.88 -4.46
N VAL A 110 17.74 22.91 -4.84
CA VAL A 110 17.40 21.76 -4.00
C VAL A 110 18.43 20.65 -4.25
N MET A 111 19.00 20.09 -3.20
CA MET A 111 19.81 18.87 -3.28
C MET A 111 19.07 17.72 -2.61
N VAL A 112 18.87 16.64 -3.37
CA VAL A 112 18.31 15.39 -2.87
C VAL A 112 19.43 14.34 -2.84
N HIS A 113 19.63 13.69 -1.69
CA HIS A 113 20.51 12.53 -1.57
C HIS A 113 19.68 11.28 -1.31
N ASP A 114 19.73 10.36 -2.26
CA ASP A 114 18.93 9.15 -2.33
C ASP A 114 19.87 7.94 -2.50
N GLY A 115 20.31 7.38 -1.38
CA GLY A 115 21.40 6.41 -1.35
C GLY A 115 22.68 6.97 -1.99
N GLU A 116 23.13 6.34 -3.07
CA GLU A 116 24.31 6.76 -3.85
C GLU A 116 24.01 7.86 -4.89
N LYS A 117 22.74 8.23 -5.09
CA LYS A 117 22.36 9.29 -6.04
C LYS A 117 22.36 10.64 -5.36
N THR A 118 23.05 11.62 -5.95
CA THR A 118 22.91 13.04 -5.61
C THR A 118 22.21 13.75 -6.75
N ILE A 119 21.06 14.37 -6.46
CA ILE A 119 20.24 15.07 -7.45
C ILE A 119 20.28 16.56 -7.12
N GLU A 120 20.66 17.37 -8.10
CA GLU A 120 20.72 18.82 -8.01
C GLU A 120 19.66 19.44 -8.91
N LEU A 121 18.70 20.13 -8.30
CA LEU A 121 17.58 20.79 -8.96
C LEU A 121 17.72 22.30 -8.78
N PHE A 122 17.94 23.01 -9.89
CA PHE A 122 18.09 24.45 -9.88
C PHE A 122 16.73 25.09 -10.17
N VAL A 123 16.27 25.99 -9.29
CA VAL A 123 14.99 26.69 -9.49
C VAL A 123 15.03 27.50 -10.80
N ASP A 124 13.91 27.49 -11.51
CA ASP A 124 13.70 28.13 -12.82
C ASP A 124 14.61 27.62 -13.95
N ARG A 125 15.25 26.45 -13.77
CA ARG A 125 16.02 25.78 -14.83
C ARG A 125 15.44 24.43 -15.15
N VAL A 126 15.24 24.16 -16.43
CA VAL A 126 14.81 22.84 -16.94
C VAL A 126 15.94 21.80 -16.95
N THR A 127 17.13 22.15 -16.48
CA THR A 127 18.27 21.21 -16.40
C THR A 127 18.50 20.81 -14.94
N ALA A 128 18.54 19.51 -14.68
CA ALA A 128 18.97 18.95 -13.40
C ALA A 128 20.28 18.19 -13.55
N LYS A 129 20.96 17.92 -12.44
CA LYS A 129 22.09 16.98 -12.41
C LYS A 129 21.75 15.79 -11.56
N ILE A 130 22.02 14.60 -12.07
CA ILE A 130 22.02 13.36 -11.29
C ILE A 130 23.45 12.87 -11.28
N ASN A 131 24.07 12.89 -10.10
CA ASN A 131 25.49 12.77 -9.91
C ASN A 131 26.22 13.81 -10.80
N ASN A 132 27.07 13.34 -11.72
CA ASN A 132 27.81 14.21 -12.64
C ASN A 132 27.17 14.30 -14.04
N SER A 133 25.96 13.78 -14.24
CA SER A 133 25.27 13.80 -15.54
C SER A 133 24.13 14.79 -15.54
N GLU A 134 24.01 15.57 -16.61
CA GLU A 134 22.89 16.50 -16.82
C GLU A 134 21.72 15.79 -17.50
N ILE A 135 20.51 16.15 -17.06
CA ILE A 135 19.24 15.70 -17.64
C ILE A 135 18.32 16.91 -17.86
N VAL A 136 17.35 16.76 -18.76
CA VAL A 136 16.35 17.79 -19.06
C VAL A 136 15.03 17.40 -18.42
N LEU A 137 14.54 18.24 -17.52
CA LEU A 137 13.25 18.14 -16.87
C LEU A 137 12.13 18.61 -17.82
N ASP A 138 10.96 18.01 -17.67
CA ASP A 138 9.74 18.44 -18.35
C ASP A 138 9.29 19.86 -17.93
N THR A 139 9.49 20.20 -16.66
CA THR A 139 9.22 21.55 -16.13
C THR A 139 10.33 21.97 -15.18
N ALA A 140 10.67 23.25 -15.18
CA ALA A 140 11.64 23.78 -14.22
C ALA A 140 11.10 23.63 -12.79
N PRO A 141 11.96 23.34 -11.79
CA PRO A 141 11.57 23.40 -10.39
C PRO A 141 11.08 24.82 -10.04
N THR A 142 9.90 24.92 -9.45
CA THR A 142 9.27 26.21 -9.12
C THR A 142 8.95 26.29 -7.63
N VAL A 143 9.18 27.45 -7.02
CA VAL A 143 8.86 27.66 -5.61
C VAL A 143 7.45 28.25 -5.48
N ILE A 144 6.55 27.53 -4.82
CA ILE A 144 5.17 27.95 -4.52
C ILE A 144 4.96 27.80 -3.02
N ASN A 145 4.55 28.86 -2.32
CA ASN A 145 4.29 28.85 -0.88
C ASN A 145 5.41 28.19 -0.05
N ALA A 146 6.66 28.56 -0.35
CA ALA A 146 7.88 28.06 0.29
C ALA A 146 8.17 26.55 0.12
N ARG A 147 7.53 25.88 -0.85
CA ARG A 147 7.87 24.52 -1.29
C ARG A 147 8.34 24.54 -2.73
N THR A 148 9.33 23.72 -3.05
CA THR A 148 9.76 23.51 -4.44
C THR A 148 8.94 22.39 -5.05
N TYR A 149 8.30 22.68 -6.17
CA TYR A 149 7.46 21.76 -6.94
C TYR A 149 8.16 21.32 -8.20
N LEU A 150 7.96 20.04 -8.55
CA LEU A 150 8.33 19.47 -9.84
C LEU A 150 7.12 18.77 -10.46
N SER A 151 7.12 18.65 -11.78
CA SER A 151 6.12 17.84 -12.46
C SER A 151 6.26 16.36 -12.10
N LEU A 152 5.13 15.67 -12.04
CA LEU A 152 5.03 14.24 -11.75
C LEU A 152 5.97 13.42 -12.65
N SER A 153 6.06 13.77 -13.93
CA SER A 153 6.98 13.14 -14.89
C SER A 153 8.45 13.35 -14.52
N SER A 154 8.84 14.56 -14.12
CA SER A 154 10.21 14.82 -13.68
C SER A 154 10.55 14.08 -12.37
N ILE A 155 9.61 14.00 -11.42
CA ILE A 155 9.79 13.21 -10.20
C ILE A 155 10.02 11.73 -10.53
N THR A 156 9.23 11.19 -11.46
CA THR A 156 9.37 9.82 -11.97
C THR A 156 10.78 9.56 -12.49
N GLU A 157 11.27 10.45 -13.36
CA GLU A 157 12.58 10.32 -13.99
C GLU A 157 13.74 10.43 -12.98
N ILE A 158 13.72 11.45 -12.12
CA ILE A 158 14.87 11.73 -11.25
C ILE A 158 14.99 10.76 -10.08
N LEU A 159 13.85 10.33 -9.49
CA LEU A 159 13.84 9.41 -8.36
C LEU A 159 13.79 7.94 -8.79
N GLY A 160 13.48 7.66 -10.06
CA GLY A 160 13.29 6.30 -10.57
C GLY A 160 12.15 5.58 -9.86
N VAL A 161 11.03 6.27 -9.69
CA VAL A 161 9.82 5.77 -9.01
C VAL A 161 8.78 5.36 -10.06
N HIS A 162 7.88 4.44 -9.70
CA HIS A 162 6.68 4.20 -10.48
C HIS A 162 5.57 5.15 -10.02
N VAL A 163 4.73 5.57 -10.95
CA VAL A 163 3.69 6.57 -10.70
C VAL A 163 2.42 6.25 -11.44
N GLU A 164 1.30 6.39 -10.74
CA GLU A 164 -0.04 6.32 -11.31
C GLU A 164 -0.89 7.50 -10.82
N TYR A 165 -1.83 7.94 -11.66
CA TYR A 165 -2.76 9.01 -11.34
C TYR A 165 -4.19 8.57 -11.65
N PHE A 166 -5.05 8.66 -10.64
CA PHE A 166 -6.47 8.45 -10.74
C PHE A 166 -7.21 9.78 -10.62
N ASP A 167 -8.13 10.04 -11.54
CA ASP A 167 -8.85 11.31 -11.67
C ASP A 167 -10.15 11.37 -10.85
N GLY A 168 -10.44 10.34 -10.04
CA GLY A 168 -11.68 10.27 -9.28
C GLY A 168 -12.89 9.79 -10.08
N LYS A 169 -12.74 9.47 -11.37
CA LYS A 169 -13.86 9.22 -12.29
C LYS A 169 -13.71 7.94 -13.10
N ASP A 170 -12.53 7.68 -13.65
CA ASP A 170 -12.25 6.51 -14.51
C ASP A 170 -11.84 5.30 -13.67
N ASP A 171 -12.82 4.49 -13.27
CA ASP A 171 -12.62 3.33 -12.39
C ASP A 171 -11.90 2.15 -13.02
N THR A 172 -11.54 2.26 -14.30
CA THR A 172 -10.64 1.30 -14.98
C THR A 172 -9.17 1.55 -14.66
N LYS A 173 -8.82 2.76 -14.20
CA LYS A 173 -7.48 3.08 -13.73
C LYS A 173 -7.28 2.53 -12.32
N THR A 174 -6.06 2.11 -12.03
CA THR A 174 -5.65 1.74 -10.68
C THR A 174 -5.95 2.85 -9.69
N HIS A 175 -6.46 2.47 -8.53
CA HIS A 175 -6.77 3.40 -7.45
C HIS A 175 -6.70 2.70 -6.10
N ILE A 176 -6.52 3.50 -5.05
CA ILE A 176 -6.75 3.10 -3.66
C ILE A 176 -8.16 3.55 -3.23
N VAL A 177 -8.56 4.78 -3.54
CA VAL A 177 -9.84 5.37 -3.11
C VAL A 177 -10.67 5.83 -4.30
N LYS A 178 -11.71 5.08 -4.68
CA LYS A 178 -12.53 5.33 -5.89
C LYS A 178 -13.19 6.71 -5.96
N ARG A 179 -13.51 7.34 -4.83
CA ARG A 179 -14.27 8.61 -4.78
C ARG A 179 -13.38 9.86 -4.66
N MET A 180 -12.06 9.71 -4.78
CA MET A 180 -11.10 10.80 -4.57
C MET A 180 -10.03 10.74 -5.66
N PRO A 181 -9.71 11.82 -6.37
CA PRO A 181 -8.54 11.83 -7.23
C PRO A 181 -7.28 11.68 -6.38
N HIS A 182 -6.30 10.92 -6.86
CA HIS A 182 -5.05 10.73 -6.14
C HIS A 182 -3.89 10.33 -7.04
N VAL A 183 -2.69 10.67 -6.59
CA VAL A 183 -1.41 10.19 -7.12
C VAL A 183 -0.94 9.03 -6.25
N MET A 184 -0.46 7.98 -6.89
CA MET A 184 0.19 6.84 -6.25
C MET A 184 1.64 6.79 -6.73
N ILE A 185 2.58 6.79 -5.79
CA ILE A 185 4.01 6.69 -6.07
C ILE A 185 4.54 5.45 -5.36
N SER A 186 5.28 4.61 -6.08
CA SER A 186 5.85 3.41 -5.52
C SER A 186 7.32 3.22 -5.88
N ARG A 187 8.07 2.76 -4.89
CA ARG A 187 9.47 2.36 -5.01
C ARG A 187 9.80 1.41 -3.87
N TYR A 188 9.92 0.14 -4.23
CA TYR A 188 10.35 -0.93 -3.35
C TYR A 188 11.77 -1.34 -3.70
N THR A 189 12.49 -1.90 -2.73
CA THR A 189 13.88 -2.28 -2.92
C THR A 189 14.01 -3.56 -3.72
N ASN A 190 15.13 -3.70 -4.42
CA ASN A 190 15.38 -4.86 -5.27
C ASN A 190 15.58 -6.11 -4.42
N GLY A 191 14.85 -7.17 -4.75
CA GLY A 191 14.97 -8.48 -4.09
C GLY A 191 13.92 -8.76 -3.02
N VAL A 192 13.01 -7.81 -2.76
CA VAL A 192 11.80 -8.08 -1.98
C VAL A 192 10.83 -8.86 -2.86
N ASN A 193 10.37 -10.00 -2.36
CA ASN A 193 9.34 -10.79 -3.03
C ASN A 193 7.97 -10.35 -2.56
N GLU A 194 7.09 -10.01 -3.50
CA GLU A 194 5.67 -9.86 -3.24
C GLU A 194 5.01 -11.24 -3.09
N LEU A 195 3.97 -11.31 -2.27
CA LEU A 195 3.03 -12.42 -2.26
C LEU A 195 2.42 -12.54 -3.67
N SER A 196 2.33 -13.77 -4.16
CA SER A 196 1.47 -14.09 -5.30
C SER A 196 -0.01 -13.95 -4.92
N GLU A 197 -0.88 -13.80 -5.91
CA GLU A 197 -2.33 -13.81 -5.69
C GLU A 197 -2.80 -15.05 -4.91
N VAL A 198 -2.20 -16.22 -5.18
CA VAL A 198 -2.54 -17.48 -4.52
C VAL A 198 -2.16 -17.44 -3.03
N GLU A 199 -0.96 -16.96 -2.71
CA GLU A 199 -0.51 -16.82 -1.31
C GLU A 199 -1.36 -15.82 -0.55
N ALA A 200 -1.73 -14.70 -1.18
CA ALA A 200 -2.61 -13.70 -0.61
C ALA A 200 -4.01 -14.28 -0.32
N ILE A 201 -4.60 -15.00 -1.28
CA ILE A 201 -5.91 -15.66 -1.11
C ILE A 201 -5.87 -16.68 0.03
N GLU A 202 -4.85 -17.54 0.08
CA GLU A 202 -4.74 -18.55 1.14
C GLU A 202 -4.54 -17.91 2.52
N LEU A 203 -3.74 -16.84 2.61
CA LEU A 203 -3.56 -16.08 3.85
C LEU A 203 -4.89 -15.51 4.37
N LEU A 204 -5.69 -14.89 3.50
CA LEU A 204 -7.01 -14.39 3.91
C LEU A 204 -7.97 -15.53 4.27
N LYS A 205 -7.96 -16.62 3.48
CA LYS A 205 -8.80 -17.80 3.73
C LYS A 205 -8.53 -18.39 5.11
N GLU A 206 -7.26 -18.54 5.50
CA GLU A 206 -6.87 -19.02 6.83
C GLU A 206 -7.46 -18.14 7.93
N GLN A 207 -7.32 -16.81 7.83
CA GLN A 207 -7.84 -15.89 8.83
C GLN A 207 -9.37 -15.92 8.92
N LEU A 208 -10.07 -16.01 7.78
CA LEU A 208 -11.52 -16.11 7.75
C LEU A 208 -12.04 -17.44 8.30
N ILE A 209 -11.33 -18.54 8.08
CA ILE A 209 -11.64 -19.84 8.69
C ILE A 209 -11.50 -19.75 10.22
N ILE A 210 -10.47 -19.08 10.73
CA ILE A 210 -10.31 -18.88 12.18
C ILE A 210 -11.47 -18.04 12.73
N ALA A 211 -11.81 -16.91 12.11
CA ALA A 211 -12.94 -16.08 12.51
C ALA A 211 -14.27 -16.87 12.47
N PHE A 212 -14.45 -17.73 11.46
CA PHE A 212 -15.62 -18.62 11.35
C PHE A 212 -15.67 -19.60 12.52
N ASN A 213 -14.55 -20.25 12.81
CA ASN A 213 -14.45 -21.20 13.91
C ASN A 213 -14.77 -20.57 15.26
N LEU A 214 -14.32 -19.33 15.48
CA LEU A 214 -14.61 -18.57 16.70
C LEU A 214 -16.10 -18.25 16.86
N LYS A 215 -16.79 -17.90 15.77
CA LYS A 215 -18.21 -17.48 15.80
C LYS A 215 -19.20 -18.65 15.71
N PHE A 216 -18.93 -19.64 14.88
CA PHE A 216 -19.89 -20.68 14.48
C PHE A 216 -19.43 -22.11 14.77
N GLY A 217 -18.19 -22.31 15.22
CA GLY A 217 -17.57 -23.63 15.31
C GLY A 217 -17.00 -24.11 13.98
N GLU A 218 -16.67 -25.39 13.89
CA GLU A 218 -15.83 -25.95 12.82
C GLU A 218 -16.21 -25.54 11.38
N PHE A 219 -15.19 -25.13 10.64
CA PHE A 219 -15.29 -24.85 9.22
C PHE A 219 -15.24 -26.13 8.39
N ILE A 220 -16.35 -26.45 7.73
CA ILE A 220 -16.46 -27.51 6.73
C ILE A 220 -16.77 -26.84 5.38
N PRO A 221 -15.98 -27.08 4.32
CA PRO A 221 -16.29 -26.56 2.98
C PRO A 221 -17.65 -27.05 2.47
N LEU A 222 -18.38 -26.20 1.74
CA LEU A 222 -19.74 -26.54 1.27
C LEU A 222 -19.83 -27.85 0.48
N PHE A 223 -18.84 -28.15 -0.37
CA PHE A 223 -18.85 -29.37 -1.19
C PHE A 223 -18.78 -30.66 -0.38
N GLN A 224 -18.50 -30.59 0.93
CA GLN A 224 -18.46 -31.72 1.85
C GLN A 224 -19.73 -31.85 2.70
N LEU A 225 -20.65 -30.90 2.63
CA LEU A 225 -21.91 -30.92 3.36
C LEU A 225 -23.01 -31.52 2.48
N GLU A 226 -23.95 -32.24 3.11
CA GLU A 226 -25.19 -32.63 2.45
C GLU A 226 -26.05 -31.38 2.21
N ASP A 227 -26.65 -31.28 1.02
CA ASP A 227 -27.51 -30.15 0.65
C ASP A 227 -28.72 -30.09 1.60
N SER A 228 -28.74 -29.08 2.46
CA SER A 228 -29.80 -28.88 3.45
C SER A 228 -31.03 -28.20 2.85
N GLY A 229 -30.92 -27.62 1.65
CA GLY A 229 -31.93 -26.77 1.02
C GLY A 229 -32.23 -25.46 1.76
N ASN A 230 -31.47 -25.12 2.81
CA ASN A 230 -31.75 -24.00 3.70
C ASN A 230 -30.56 -23.04 3.76
N TYR A 231 -30.60 -21.99 2.93
CA TYR A 231 -29.56 -20.96 2.87
C TYR A 231 -29.51 -20.13 4.16
N ASP A 232 -28.64 -20.53 5.09
CA ASP A 232 -28.32 -19.77 6.29
C ASP A 232 -27.02 -18.94 6.13
N GLU A 233 -26.73 -18.09 7.10
CA GLU A 233 -25.52 -17.24 7.12
C GLU A 233 -24.25 -18.07 7.00
N LYS A 234 -24.19 -19.26 7.62
CA LYS A 234 -22.99 -20.12 7.61
C LYS A 234 -22.74 -20.70 6.23
N GLU A 235 -23.78 -21.17 5.53
CA GLU A 235 -23.63 -21.69 4.17
C GLU A 235 -23.12 -20.58 3.22
N SER A 236 -23.67 -19.37 3.33
CA SER A 236 -23.23 -18.22 2.54
C SER A 236 -21.76 -17.88 2.80
N LEU A 237 -21.34 -17.85 4.06
CA LEU A 237 -19.95 -17.61 4.46
C LEU A 237 -19.01 -18.71 3.96
N ARG A 238 -19.41 -19.98 4.06
CA ARG A 238 -18.63 -21.11 3.53
C ARG A 238 -18.43 -20.99 2.03
N TYR A 239 -19.46 -20.60 1.29
CA TYR A 239 -19.34 -20.33 -0.15
C TYR A 239 -18.32 -19.24 -0.42
N ILE A 240 -18.43 -18.09 0.25
CA ILE A 240 -17.53 -16.95 0.05
C ILE A 240 -16.09 -17.34 0.35
N ILE A 241 -15.81 -17.90 1.54
CA ILE A 241 -14.47 -18.29 1.98
C ILE A 241 -13.84 -19.32 1.03
N SER A 242 -14.65 -20.21 0.45
CA SER A 242 -14.16 -21.23 -0.49
C SER A 242 -13.87 -20.68 -1.89
N ASN A 243 -14.41 -19.50 -2.25
CA ASN A 243 -14.39 -18.95 -3.61
C ASN A 243 -13.81 -17.53 -3.67
N LEU A 244 -12.92 -17.17 -2.72
CA LEU A 244 -12.21 -15.90 -2.73
C LEU A 244 -11.39 -15.75 -4.04
N LYS A 245 -11.37 -14.53 -4.56
CA LYS A 245 -10.62 -14.17 -5.77
C LYS A 245 -10.13 -12.74 -5.68
N VAL A 246 -8.92 -12.50 -6.19
CA VAL A 246 -8.46 -11.14 -6.48
C VAL A 246 -9.31 -10.59 -7.62
N SER A 247 -9.78 -9.35 -7.48
CA SER A 247 -10.56 -8.65 -8.51
C SER A 247 -9.80 -7.51 -9.17
N SER A 248 -8.90 -6.90 -8.41
CA SER A 248 -8.02 -5.83 -8.85
C SER A 248 -6.83 -5.77 -7.91
N GLU A 249 -5.81 -5.01 -8.30
CA GLU A 249 -4.63 -4.76 -7.50
C GLU A 249 -4.10 -3.36 -7.76
N ASN A 250 -3.20 -2.92 -6.88
CA ASN A 250 -2.30 -1.80 -7.15
C ASN A 250 -0.87 -2.20 -6.75
N ASP A 251 0.05 -1.24 -6.72
CA ASP A 251 1.45 -1.48 -6.36
C ASP A 251 1.64 -2.10 -4.96
N ARG A 252 0.69 -1.87 -4.04
CA ARG A 252 0.79 -2.33 -2.65
C ARG A 252 -0.18 -3.44 -2.27
N TYR A 253 -1.39 -3.45 -2.83
CA TYR A 253 -2.49 -4.26 -2.33
C TYR A 253 -3.15 -5.11 -3.42
N TYR A 254 -3.51 -6.34 -3.07
CA TYR A 254 -4.56 -7.09 -3.76
C TYR A 254 -5.92 -6.77 -3.15
N VAL A 255 -6.94 -6.63 -3.99
CA VAL A 255 -8.33 -6.36 -3.59
C VAL A 255 -9.20 -7.59 -3.84
N ILE A 256 -9.72 -8.15 -2.75
CA ILE A 256 -10.60 -9.33 -2.76
C ILE A 256 -12.00 -8.87 -2.33
N PRO A 257 -12.95 -8.75 -3.26
CA PRO A 257 -14.27 -8.24 -2.95
C PRO A 257 -15.10 -9.34 -2.29
N VAL A 258 -15.58 -9.06 -1.09
CA VAL A 258 -16.70 -9.81 -0.50
C VAL A 258 -17.89 -8.85 -0.33
N VAL A 259 -18.46 -8.69 0.86
CA VAL A 259 -19.41 -7.59 1.10
C VAL A 259 -18.67 -6.29 1.44
N PHE A 260 -17.53 -6.39 2.10
CA PHE A 260 -16.50 -5.35 2.18
C PHE A 260 -15.28 -5.82 1.42
N ASP A 261 -14.50 -4.89 0.89
CA ASP A 261 -13.29 -5.28 0.18
C ASP A 261 -12.21 -5.64 1.21
N PHE A 262 -11.63 -6.84 1.08
CA PHE A 262 -10.38 -7.15 1.77
C PHE A 262 -9.22 -6.64 0.94
N TRP A 263 -8.31 -5.91 1.58
CA TRP A 263 -7.04 -5.51 0.98
C TRP A 263 -5.92 -6.29 1.65
N ILE A 264 -5.10 -6.96 0.83
CA ILE A 264 -3.96 -7.73 1.32
C ILE A 264 -2.69 -7.02 0.88
N ASP A 265 -1.88 -6.64 1.85
CA ASP A 265 -0.57 -6.07 1.62
C ASP A 265 0.35 -7.11 0.96
N LYS A 266 0.79 -6.82 -0.26
CA LYS A 266 1.64 -7.70 -1.07
C LYS A 266 2.98 -8.02 -0.42
N TYR A 267 3.47 -7.16 0.49
CA TYR A 267 4.81 -7.28 1.05
C TYR A 267 4.80 -7.73 2.51
N THR A 268 3.80 -7.33 3.28
CA THR A 268 3.72 -7.67 4.71
C THR A 268 2.73 -8.79 5.01
N GLY A 269 1.80 -9.09 4.10
CA GLY A 269 0.68 -9.99 4.34
C GLY A 269 -0.36 -9.44 5.32
N ASP A 270 -0.24 -8.17 5.72
CA ASP A 270 -1.25 -7.52 6.55
C ASP A 270 -2.59 -7.47 5.78
N VAL A 271 -3.67 -7.78 6.49
CA VAL A 271 -5.03 -7.79 5.95
C VAL A 271 -5.79 -6.58 6.48
N TYR A 272 -6.45 -5.87 5.58
CA TYR A 272 -7.30 -4.73 5.88
C TYR A 272 -8.71 -4.97 5.36
N VAL A 273 -9.69 -4.35 6.01
CA VAL A 273 -11.07 -4.26 5.55
C VAL A 273 -11.30 -2.83 5.08
N PHE A 274 -11.81 -2.69 3.87
CA PHE A 274 -12.24 -1.42 3.30
C PHE A 274 -13.76 -1.38 3.20
N TYR A 275 -14.35 -0.44 3.93
CA TYR A 275 -15.77 -0.10 3.84
C TYR A 275 -15.94 1.13 2.97
N ASN A 276 -16.63 0.98 1.84
CA ASN A 276 -16.90 2.06 0.89
C ASN A 276 -18.37 2.54 0.98
N GLY A 277 -18.78 3.02 2.15
CA GLY A 277 -20.10 3.59 2.38
C GLY A 277 -20.13 5.11 2.26
N ILE A 278 -21.02 5.75 3.03
CA ILE A 278 -21.02 7.21 3.19
C ILE A 278 -19.65 7.67 3.68
N ASN A 279 -19.17 7.04 4.75
CA ASN A 279 -17.81 7.16 5.25
C ASN A 279 -16.96 6.05 4.64
N MET A 280 -15.82 6.40 4.05
CA MET A 280 -14.84 5.42 3.61
C MET A 280 -13.89 5.12 4.76
N VAL A 281 -13.77 3.85 5.14
CA VAL A 281 -13.01 3.45 6.32
C VAL A 281 -12.10 2.28 5.98
N ILE A 282 -10.82 2.41 6.29
CA ILE A 282 -9.83 1.34 6.14
C ILE A 282 -9.35 0.95 7.54
N LYS A 283 -9.52 -0.33 7.89
CA LYS A 283 -9.13 -0.86 9.20
C LYS A 283 -8.33 -2.13 9.03
N SER A 284 -7.39 -2.39 9.94
CA SER A 284 -6.78 -3.72 10.03
C SER A 284 -7.85 -4.75 10.35
N PHE A 285 -7.83 -5.88 9.64
CA PHE A 285 -8.75 -6.97 9.90
C PHE A 285 -8.42 -7.60 11.26
N ASN A 286 -9.42 -7.65 12.14
CA ASN A 286 -9.31 -8.31 13.43
C ASN A 286 -10.19 -9.56 13.43
N LEU A 287 -9.56 -10.72 13.22
CA LEU A 287 -10.26 -12.00 13.20
C LEU A 287 -10.87 -12.42 14.55
N TYR A 288 -10.50 -11.75 15.64
CA TYR A 288 -11.05 -11.98 16.99
C TYR A 288 -12.21 -11.03 17.34
N ASP A 289 -12.54 -10.10 16.44
CA ASP A 289 -13.71 -9.24 16.62
C ASP A 289 -15.00 -10.08 16.53
N GLU A 290 -15.96 -9.85 17.42
CA GLU A 290 -17.26 -10.54 17.40
C GLU A 290 -18.00 -10.33 16.06
N ASN A 291 -17.69 -9.21 15.39
CA ASN A 291 -18.24 -8.81 14.11
C ASN A 291 -17.28 -9.04 12.94
N ALA A 292 -16.20 -9.81 13.11
CA ALA A 292 -15.21 -10.08 12.05
C ALA A 292 -15.82 -10.67 10.75
N LEU A 293 -16.92 -11.40 10.89
CA LEU A 293 -17.69 -11.98 9.78
C LEU A 293 -19.04 -11.30 9.53
N SER A 294 -19.34 -10.25 10.28
CA SER A 294 -20.55 -9.45 10.09
C SER A 294 -20.32 -8.56 8.89
N PHE A 295 -20.45 -9.16 7.71
CA PHE A 295 -20.17 -8.55 6.43
C PHE A 295 -21.22 -7.51 6.01
N ALA A 296 -22.30 -7.34 6.77
CA ALA A 296 -23.18 -6.18 6.68
C ALA A 296 -23.93 -6.00 8.00
N GLY A 297 -23.84 -4.81 8.60
CA GLY A 297 -24.64 -4.39 9.75
C GLY A 297 -23.87 -3.52 10.73
#